data_AF-A0A942BDI2-F1
#
_entry.id   AF-A0A942BDI2-F1
#
_cell.length_a   1.000
_cell.length_b   1.000
_cell.length_c   1.000
_cell.angle_alpha   90.00
_cell.angle_beta   90.00
_cell.angle_gamma   90.00
#
_symmetry.space_group_name_H-M   'P 1'
#
loop_
_entity.id
_entity.type
_entity.pdbx_description
1 polymer ?
#
loop_
_entity_poly.entity_id
_entity_poly.type
_entity_poly.pdbx_seq_one_letter_code
_entity_poly.pdbx_strand_id
1 'polypeptide(L)'
;MKPTSDVLKAFGCAGELTSFDGGQGWAWRCGGVVLKPVGLAVEAEWGAEVFASLEQVGFTVPRPILANHGGYVYRGWAASEFVAGEHPPVG
;
A
#
# COMPACT_ATOMS: atom_id res chain seq x y z
N MET A 1 6.64 12.43 -2.03
CA MET A 1 6.59 12.70 -0.57
C MET A 1 6.96 11.43 0.18
N LYS A 2 7.74 11.50 1.25
CA LYS A 2 8.10 10.34 2.10
C LYS A 2 7.08 10.19 3.24
N PRO A 3 6.60 8.97 3.59
CA PRO A 3 5.73 8.78 4.73
C PRO A 3 6.45 9.14 6.03
N THR A 4 5.72 9.76 6.94
CA THR A 4 6.20 10.15 8.27
C THR A 4 6.29 8.93 9.20
N SER A 5 7.02 9.07 10.31
CA SER A 5 7.22 7.96 11.25
C SER A 5 5.93 7.48 11.92
N ASP A 6 4.95 8.36 12.12
CA ASP A 6 3.63 8.00 12.65
C ASP A 6 2.78 7.24 11.63
N VAL A 7 2.88 7.57 10.34
CA VAL A 7 2.28 6.78 9.25
C VAL A 7 2.89 5.37 9.21
N LEU A 8 4.22 5.26 9.28
CA LEU A 8 4.89 3.96 9.32
C LEU A 8 4.43 3.12 10.53
N LYS A 9 4.35 3.73 11.71
CA LYS A 9 3.84 3.06 12.92
C LYS A 9 2.39 2.62 12.78
N ALA A 10 1.54 3.43 12.16
CA ALA A 10 0.12 3.11 11.98
C ALA A 10 -0.06 1.81 11.19
N PHE A 11 0.80 1.53 10.21
CA PHE A 11 0.75 0.33 9.38
C PHE A 11 1.77 -0.76 9.80
N GLY A 12 2.33 -0.69 11.00
CA GLY A 12 3.23 -1.72 11.54
C GLY A 12 4.57 -1.85 10.79
N CYS A 13 4.98 -0.81 10.06
CA CYS A 13 6.23 -0.80 9.32
C CYS A 13 7.43 -0.70 10.28
N ALA A 14 8.21 -1.78 10.37
CA ALA A 14 9.50 -1.81 11.06
C ALA A 14 10.59 -2.25 10.07
N GLY A 15 11.40 -1.31 9.58
CA GLY A 15 12.46 -1.61 8.62
C GLY A 15 12.93 -0.42 7.81
N GLU A 16 13.85 -0.69 6.90
CA GLU A 16 14.32 0.28 5.92
C GLU A 16 13.22 0.62 4.92
N LEU A 17 13.11 1.91 4.59
CA LEU A 17 12.12 2.41 3.65
C LEU A 17 12.76 2.62 2.28
N THR A 18 12.34 1.82 1.30
CA THR A 18 12.85 1.87 -0.07
C THR A 18 11.79 2.49 -0.99
N SER A 19 12.19 3.38 -1.90
CA SER A 19 11.32 3.87 -2.97
C SER A 19 11.24 2.85 -4.10
N PHE A 20 10.13 2.80 -4.82
CA PHE A 20 10.04 2.04 -6.07
C PHE A 20 10.55 2.86 -7.24
N ASP A 21 11.30 2.19 -8.13
CA ASP A 21 11.64 2.73 -9.45
C ASP A 21 10.45 2.49 -10.38
N GLY A 22 9.77 3.57 -10.79
CA GLY A 22 8.62 3.53 -11.70
C GLY A 22 7.28 4.00 -11.11
N GLY A 23 6.25 4.05 -11.96
CA GLY A 23 4.95 4.64 -11.63
C GLY A 23 5.01 6.16 -11.39
N GLN A 24 4.13 6.70 -10.55
CA GLN A 24 4.15 8.12 -10.17
C GLN A 24 5.26 8.45 -9.14
N GLY A 25 6.12 7.48 -8.77
CA GLY A 25 7.26 7.69 -7.87
C GLY A 25 6.88 7.99 -6.41
N TRP A 26 5.65 7.68 -6.00
CA TRP A 26 5.15 8.01 -4.66
C TRP A 26 4.88 6.81 -3.74
N ALA A 27 5.15 5.60 -4.23
CA ALA A 27 5.04 4.39 -3.43
C ALA A 27 6.35 4.13 -2.65
N TRP A 28 6.20 3.66 -1.42
CA TRP A 28 7.31 3.27 -0.55
C TRP A 28 7.12 1.85 -0.06
N ARG A 29 8.23 1.11 0.08
CA ARG A 29 8.24 -0.24 0.63
C ARG A 29 8.94 -0.24 1.98
N CYS A 30 8.33 -0.89 2.95
CA CYS A 30 8.96 -1.27 4.22
C CYS A 30 8.73 -2.77 4.44
N GLY A 31 9.74 -3.59 4.14
CA GLY A 31 9.61 -5.06 4.23
C GLY A 31 8.48 -5.59 3.35
N GLY A 32 7.44 -6.18 3.95
CA GLY A 32 6.25 -6.70 3.27
C GLY A 32 5.13 -5.68 3.07
N VAL A 33 5.34 -4.41 3.41
CA VAL A 33 4.32 -3.36 3.32
C VAL A 33 4.67 -2.37 2.22
N VAL A 34 3.67 -2.02 1.40
CA VAL A 34 3.74 -0.95 0.41
C VAL A 34 2.82 0.18 0.85
N LEU A 35 3.35 1.39 1.01
CA LEU A 35 2.60 2.59 1.34
C LEU A 35 2.47 3.48 0.10
N LYS A 36 1.27 4.03 -0.11
CA LYS A 36 0.98 4.97 -1.20
C LYS A 36 0.20 6.18 -0.66
N PRO A 37 0.48 7.41 -1.13
CA PRO A 37 -0.40 8.53 -0.82
C PRO A 37 -1.74 8.31 -1.52
N VAL A 38 -2.81 8.78 -0.90
CA VAL A 38 -4.16 8.74 -1.46
C VAL A 38 -4.61 10.15 -1.86
N GLY A 39 -5.34 10.25 -2.97
CA GLY A 39 -5.96 11.50 -3.39
C GLY A 39 -7.21 11.79 -2.56
N LEU A 40 -8.20 10.89 -2.63
CA LEU A 40 -9.45 11.01 -1.91
C LEU A 40 -9.59 9.87 -0.89
N ALA A 41 -9.68 10.22 0.40
CA ALA A 41 -9.69 9.22 1.47
C ALA A 41 -10.90 8.27 1.40
N VAL A 42 -12.10 8.79 1.13
CA VAL A 42 -13.33 7.96 1.05
C VAL A 42 -13.26 6.95 -0.10
N GLU A 43 -12.70 7.34 -1.24
CA GLU A 43 -12.50 6.44 -2.37
C GLU A 43 -11.48 5.35 -2.04
N ALA A 44 -10.38 5.74 -1.39
CA ALA A 44 -9.33 4.79 -1.00
C ALA A 44 -9.79 3.79 0.07
N GLU A 45 -10.59 4.23 1.06
CA GLU A 45 -11.23 3.34 2.04
C GLU A 45 -12.15 2.34 1.35
N TRP A 46 -13.07 2.83 0.52
CA TRP A 46 -13.99 1.97 -0.23
C TRP A 46 -13.26 0.96 -1.13
N GLY A 47 -12.24 1.42 -1.86
CA GLY A 47 -11.43 0.55 -2.72
C GLY A 47 -10.67 -0.51 -1.93
N ALA A 48 -10.15 -0.17 -0.75
CA ALA A 48 -9.51 -1.12 0.15
C ALA A 48 -10.51 -2.16 0.68
N GLU A 49 -11.71 -1.76 1.10
CA GLU A 49 -12.75 -2.71 1.51
C GLU A 49 -13.10 -3.70 0.38
N VAL A 50 -13.21 -3.21 -0.87
CA VAL A 50 -13.42 -4.07 -2.04
C VAL A 50 -12.26 -5.06 -2.20
N PHE A 51 -11.01 -4.60 -2.23
CA PHE A 51 -9.85 -5.50 -2.35
C PHE A 51 -9.71 -6.49 -1.19
N ALA A 52 -10.11 -6.11 0.02
CA ALA A 52 -10.14 -6.99 1.18
C ALA A 52 -11.16 -8.13 1.00
N SER A 53 -12.34 -7.83 0.40
CA SER A 53 -13.42 -8.80 0.20
C SER A 53 -13.23 -9.76 -0.98
N LEU A 54 -12.35 -9.43 -1.93
CA LEU A 54 -12.19 -10.25 -3.14
C LEU A 54 -11.61 -11.63 -2.84
N GLU A 55 -12.26 -12.67 -3.37
CA GLU A 55 -11.67 -13.99 -3.50
C GLU A 55 -10.73 -14.00 -4.70
N GLN A 56 -9.47 -14.40 -4.48
CA GLN A 56 -8.43 -14.37 -5.51
C GLN A 56 -8.39 -15.71 -6.24
N VAL A 57 -9.13 -15.81 -7.35
CA VAL A 57 -9.18 -17.00 -8.21
C VAL A 57 -8.72 -16.65 -9.61
N GLY A 58 -7.53 -17.12 -9.98
CA GLY A 58 -6.93 -16.84 -11.30
C GLY A 58 -6.36 -15.42 -11.45
N PHE A 59 -6.32 -14.63 -10.38
CA PHE A 59 -5.65 -13.33 -10.31
C PHE A 59 -5.11 -13.08 -8.91
N THR A 60 -4.16 -12.14 -8.79
CA THR A 60 -3.60 -11.72 -7.51
C THR A 60 -3.78 -10.22 -7.31
N VAL A 61 -4.30 -9.81 -6.15
CA VAL A 61 -4.33 -8.40 -5.72
C VAL A 61 -3.60 -8.24 -4.38
N PRO A 62 -2.80 -7.18 -4.20
CA PRO A 62 -2.25 -6.84 -2.89
C PRO A 62 -3.35 -6.69 -1.85
N ARG A 63 -3.27 -7.40 -0.72
CA ARG A 63 -4.25 -7.24 0.35
C ARG A 63 -4.01 -5.90 1.05
N PRO A 64 -5.06 -5.08 1.25
CA PRO A 64 -4.93 -3.84 1.99
C PRO A 64 -4.70 -4.13 3.48
N ILE A 65 -3.91 -3.26 4.12
CA ILE A 65 -3.52 -3.41 5.52
C ILE A 65 -4.27 -2.36 6.34
N LEU A 66 -4.96 -2.81 7.39
CA LEU A 66 -5.57 -1.92 8.36
C LEU A 66 -4.48 -1.17 9.13
N ALA A 67 -4.66 0.15 9.25
CA ALA A 67 -3.93 0.92 10.24
C ALA A 67 -4.39 0.52 11.64
N ASN A 68 -3.54 0.76 12.64
CA ASN A 68 -3.80 0.46 14.04
C ASN A 68 -5.06 1.10 14.65
N HIS A 69 -5.65 2.09 13.98
CA HIS A 69 -6.90 2.74 14.37
C HIS A 69 -8.15 2.09 13.76
N GLY A 70 -7.98 1.06 12.92
CA GLY A 70 -9.06 0.28 12.34
C GLY A 70 -9.56 0.69 10.94
N GLY A 71 -9.01 1.74 10.33
CA GLY A 71 -9.28 2.13 8.93
C GLY A 71 -8.14 1.75 7.97
N TYR A 72 -8.37 1.83 6.66
CA TYR A 72 -7.34 1.58 5.63
C TYR A 72 -6.56 2.83 5.23
N VAL A 73 -7.05 4.02 5.57
CA VAL A 73 -6.40 5.31 5.32
C VAL A 73 -6.00 5.96 6.63
N TYR A 74 -4.72 6.33 6.76
CA TYR A 74 -4.22 7.10 7.88
C TYR A 74 -3.39 8.28 7.38
N ARG A 75 -3.81 9.51 7.74
CA ARG A 75 -3.14 10.77 7.37
C ARG A 75 -2.79 10.88 5.88
N GLY A 76 -3.71 10.48 5.00
CA GLY A 76 -3.52 10.56 3.55
C GLY A 76 -2.64 9.45 2.96
N TRP A 77 -2.42 8.36 3.69
CA TRP A 77 -1.71 7.17 3.21
C TRP A 77 -2.59 5.95 3.34
N ALA A 78 -2.49 5.05 2.36
CA ALA A 78 -2.99 3.69 2.43
C ALA A 78 -1.82 2.71 2.32
N ALA A 79 -1.99 1.52 2.87
CA ALA A 79 -1.00 0.46 2.82
C ALA A 79 -1.59 -0.85 2.29
N SER A 80 -0.75 -1.63 1.60
CA SER A 80 -1.07 -2.98 1.14
C SER A 80 0.13 -3.89 1.31
N GLU A 81 -0.11 -5.19 1.25
CA GLU A 81 0.95 -6.19 1.15
C GLU A 81 1.81 -5.94 -0.10
N PHE A 82 3.10 -6.22 0.02
CA PHE A 82 3.99 -6.29 -1.12
C PHE A 82 3.80 -7.63 -1.84
N VAL A 83 3.41 -7.57 -3.10
CA VAL A 83 3.37 -8.73 -3.99
C VAL A 83 4.58 -8.65 -4.91
N ALA A 84 5.44 -9.68 -4.86
CA ALA A 84 6.56 -9.77 -5.76
C ALA A 84 6.07 -9.97 -7.20
N GLY A 85 6.63 -9.20 -8.12
CA GLY A 85 6.36 -9.31 -9.54
C GLY A 85 7.48 -8.67 -10.33
N GLU A 86 7.61 -9.07 -11.59
CA GLU A 86 8.58 -8.53 -12.52
C GLU A 86 7.84 -7.88 -13.68
N HIS A 87 8.26 -6.68 -14.06
CA HIS A 87 7.83 -6.11 -15.33
C HIS A 87 8.58 -6.86 -16.44
N PRO A 88 7.88 -7.55 -17.37
CA PRO A 88 8.55 -8.12 -18.52
C PRO A 88 9.24 -7.00 -19.30
N PRO A 89 10.42 -7.27 -19.90
CA PRO A 89 11.15 -6.26 -20.65
C PRO A 89 10.25 -5.69 -21.76
N VAL A 90 10.24 -4.37 -21.87
CA VAL A 90 9.56 -3.67 -22.96
C VAL A 90 10.35 -3.99 -24.23
N GLY A 91 9.74 -4.73 -25.16
CA GLY A 91 10.28 -5.00 -26.48
C GLY A 91 10.19 -3.80 -27.41
#